data_AF-A0A5C8I123-F1
#
_entry.id   AF-A0A5C8I123-F1
#
_cell.length_a   1.000
_cell.length_b   1.000
_cell.length_c   1.000
_cell.angle_alpha   90.00
_cell.angle_beta   90.00
_cell.angle_gamma   90.00
#
_symmetry.space_group_name_H-M   'P 1'
#
loop_
_entity.id
_entity.type
_entity.pdbx_description
1 polymer ?
#
loop_
_entity_poly.entity_id
_entity_poly.type
_entity_poly.pdbx_seq_one_letter_code
_entity_poly.pdbx_strand_id
1 'polypeptide(L)'
;MAEDTREARTEAVRALEAEFGELVSRFRRIITENAHRVSPGLLPGAYKVFTTIVRRQPVTTSALAECLTADKGQISRTVRELEELGLVQRAPDPTDGRSSLLSPTPHGLERLAAARAPHEGILVDALEQWPLEDISNLTRLLHALTSGERPAL
;
A
#
# COMPACT_ATOMS: atom_id res chain seq x y z
N MET A 1 -40.44 -9.30 2.55
CA MET A 1 -39.73 -8.02 2.36
C MET A 1 -39.30 -7.58 3.74
N ALA A 2 -38.08 -7.94 4.14
CA ALA A 2 -37.58 -7.59 5.46
C ALA A 2 -37.42 -6.06 5.53
N GLU A 3 -37.97 -5.50 6.59
CA GLU A 3 -38.02 -4.08 6.91
C GLU A 3 -36.59 -3.50 6.86
N ASP A 4 -36.34 -2.56 5.93
CA ASP A 4 -35.12 -1.72 5.91
C ASP A 4 -35.19 -0.74 7.08
N THR A 5 -35.27 -1.30 8.29
CA THR A 5 -35.33 -0.55 9.53
C THR A 5 -33.96 0.04 9.77
N ARG A 6 -33.93 1.29 10.25
CA ARG A 6 -32.70 2.00 10.63
C ARG A 6 -31.77 1.15 11.51
N GLU A 7 -32.35 0.31 12.37
CA GLU A 7 -31.65 -0.65 13.22
C GLU A 7 -30.93 -1.73 12.39
N ALA A 8 -31.63 -2.44 11.50
CA ALA A 8 -31.04 -3.45 10.62
C ALA A 8 -29.90 -2.88 9.75
N ARG A 9 -30.08 -1.65 9.25
CA ARG A 9 -29.04 -0.93 8.51
C ARG A 9 -27.82 -0.62 9.37
N THR A 10 -28.03 -0.21 10.62
CA THR A 10 -26.93 0.09 11.55
C THR A 10 -26.15 -1.17 11.89
N GLU A 11 -26.83 -2.29 12.11
CA GLU A 11 -26.20 -3.57 12.40
C GLU A 11 -25.37 -4.07 11.20
N ALA A 12 -25.92 -4.00 9.99
CA ALA A 12 -25.19 -4.37 8.78
C ALA A 12 -23.91 -3.54 8.57
N VAL A 13 -23.96 -2.23 8.85
CA VAL A 13 -22.77 -1.35 8.78
C VAL A 13 -21.73 -1.73 9.85
N ARG A 14 -22.14 -2.03 11.07
CA ARG A 14 -21.22 -2.45 12.15
C ARG A 14 -20.51 -3.76 11.83
N ALA A 15 -21.24 -4.72 11.27
CA ALA A 15 -20.64 -5.97 10.80
C ALA A 15 -19.55 -5.70 9.73
N LEU A 16 -19.83 -4.81 8.77
CA LEU A 16 -18.85 -4.40 7.77
C LEU A 16 -17.62 -3.70 8.38
N GLU A 17 -17.82 -2.82 9.36
CA GLU A 17 -16.72 -2.14 10.07
C GLU A 17 -15.81 -3.15 10.79
N ALA A 18 -16.37 -4.19 11.39
CA ALA A 18 -15.61 -5.25 12.05
C ALA A 18 -14.73 -6.03 11.06
N GLU A 19 -15.30 -6.45 9.92
CA GLU A 19 -14.56 -7.16 8.86
C GLU A 19 -13.44 -6.28 8.26
N PHE A 20 -13.67 -4.97 8.12
CA PHE A 20 -12.63 -4.03 7.71
C PHE A 20 -11.51 -3.89 8.75
N GLY A 21 -11.86 -3.85 10.03
CA GLY A 21 -10.88 -3.84 11.11
C GLY A 21 -9.95 -5.05 11.06
N GLU A 22 -10.50 -6.23 10.80
CA GLU A 22 -9.74 -7.47 10.64
C GLU A 22 -8.85 -7.42 9.40
N LEU A 23 -9.39 -7.00 8.25
CA LEU A 23 -8.62 -6.88 7.01
C LEU A 23 -7.45 -5.90 7.14
N VAL A 24 -7.67 -4.74 7.77
CA VAL A 24 -6.63 -3.74 8.03
C VAL A 24 -5.57 -4.31 8.97
N SER A 25 -5.96 -5.07 9.99
CA SER A 25 -5.02 -5.70 10.93
C SER A 25 -4.15 -6.76 10.24
N ARG A 26 -4.74 -7.58 9.37
CA ARG A 26 -3.99 -8.53 8.53
C ARG A 26 -3.03 -7.81 7.59
N PHE A 27 -3.48 -6.76 6.90
CA PHE A 27 -2.64 -5.99 6.01
C PHE A 27 -1.46 -5.33 6.74
N ARG A 28 -1.70 -4.77 7.94
CA ARG A 28 -0.64 -4.21 8.79
C ARG A 28 0.42 -5.24 9.15
N ARG A 29 0.03 -6.47 9.48
CA ARG A 29 0.96 -7.57 9.76
C ARG A 29 1.84 -7.88 8.55
N ILE A 30 1.24 -7.98 7.37
CA ILE A 30 1.96 -8.22 6.10
C ILE A 30 2.95 -7.09 5.80
N ILE A 31 2.55 -5.83 6.01
CA ILE A 31 3.44 -4.68 5.80
C ILE A 31 4.64 -4.72 6.75
N THR A 32 4.42 -5.01 8.04
CA THR A 32 5.50 -5.13 9.02
C THR A 32 6.45 -6.27 8.69
N GLU A 33 5.93 -7.43 8.30
CA GLU A 33 6.75 -8.57 7.90
C GLU A 33 7.56 -8.26 6.64
N ASN A 34 6.92 -7.68 5.61
CA ASN A 34 7.60 -7.28 4.38
C ASN A 34 8.70 -6.25 4.65
N ALA A 35 8.47 -5.28 5.53
CA ALA A 35 9.48 -4.30 5.91
C ALA A 35 10.73 -5.00 6.48
N HIS A 36 10.53 -5.88 7.46
CA HIS A 36 11.62 -6.66 8.08
C HIS A 36 12.37 -7.53 7.05
N ARG A 37 11.68 -8.09 6.06
CA ARG A 37 12.30 -8.92 5.02
C ARG A 37 13.08 -8.10 3.98
N VAL A 38 12.60 -6.91 3.63
CA VAL A 38 13.34 -5.99 2.75
C VAL A 38 14.65 -5.55 3.41
N SER A 39 14.64 -5.27 4.71
CA SER A 39 15.86 -5.07 5.49
C SER A 39 15.58 -5.26 6.98
N PRO A 40 16.41 -6.03 7.73
CA PRO A 40 16.25 -6.18 9.16
C PRO A 40 16.20 -4.82 9.87
N GLY A 41 15.15 -4.61 10.67
CA GLY A 41 14.95 -3.35 11.41
C GLY A 41 14.26 -2.23 10.62
N LEU A 42 13.99 -2.42 9.32
CA LEU A 42 13.27 -1.42 8.52
C LEU A 42 11.85 -1.21 9.07
N LEU A 43 11.52 0.04 9.35
CA LEU A 43 10.20 0.40 9.89
C LEU A 43 9.11 0.35 8.80
N PRO A 44 7.86 0.03 9.17
CA PRO A 44 6.72 0.03 8.23
C PRO A 44 6.56 1.33 7.44
N GLY A 45 6.83 2.48 8.08
CA GLY A 45 6.82 3.80 7.43
C GLY A 45 7.90 3.93 6.35
N ALA A 46 9.13 3.47 6.61
CA ALA A 46 10.21 3.47 5.64
C ALA A 46 9.93 2.53 4.47
N TYR A 47 9.35 1.36 4.74
CA TYR A 47 8.86 0.46 3.70
C TYR A 47 7.75 1.11 2.83
N LYS A 48 6.85 1.89 3.42
CA LYS A 48 5.83 2.64 2.66
C LYS A 48 6.46 3.69 1.75
N VAL A 49 7.48 4.42 2.22
CA VAL A 49 8.25 5.37 1.40
C VAL A 49 8.94 4.64 0.25
N PHE A 50 9.68 3.57 0.54
CA PHE A 50 10.38 2.77 -0.45
C PHE A 50 9.46 2.22 -1.55
N THR A 51 8.37 1.56 -1.18
CA THR A 51 7.42 1.02 -2.17
C THR A 51 6.71 2.11 -2.98
N THR A 52 6.61 3.33 -2.45
CA THR A 52 6.04 4.47 -3.18
C THR A 52 7.03 5.00 -4.21
N ILE A 53 8.33 5.06 -3.88
CA ILE A 53 9.40 5.35 -4.85
C ILE A 53 9.38 4.31 -5.96
N VAL A 54 9.32 3.01 -5.65
CA VAL A 54 9.26 1.93 -6.66
C VAL A 54 8.09 2.10 -7.63
N ARG A 55 6.92 2.50 -7.14
CA ARG A 55 5.70 2.70 -7.96
C ARG A 55 5.73 3.98 -8.81
N ARG A 56 6.45 5.01 -8.37
CA ARG A 56 6.41 6.35 -8.95
C ARG A 56 7.75 6.81 -9.55
N GLN A 57 8.74 5.92 -9.61
CA GLN A 57 10.07 6.25 -10.11
C GLN A 57 10.04 6.72 -11.58
N PRO A 58 10.92 7.66 -11.96
CA PRO A 58 11.71 8.52 -11.08
C PRO A 58 10.83 9.58 -10.39
N VAL A 59 11.06 9.86 -9.10
CA VAL A 59 10.25 10.82 -8.32
C VAL A 59 11.12 11.78 -7.50
N THR A 60 10.72 13.04 -7.39
CA THR A 60 11.41 14.02 -6.53
C THR A 60 11.00 13.85 -5.06
N THR A 61 11.87 14.26 -4.13
CA THR A 61 11.56 14.27 -2.69
C THR A 61 10.32 15.11 -2.36
N SER A 62 10.09 16.22 -3.09
CA SER A 62 8.90 17.07 -2.92
C SER A 62 7.63 16.36 -3.34
N ALA A 63 7.60 15.78 -4.54
CA ALA A 63 6.45 15.03 -5.03
C ALA A 63 6.15 13.80 -4.15
N LEU A 64 7.19 13.17 -3.59
CA LEU A 64 7.05 12.07 -2.65
C LEU A 64 6.41 12.53 -1.32
N ALA A 65 6.81 13.69 -0.79
CA ALA A 65 6.24 14.27 0.42
C ALA A 65 4.76 14.66 0.23
N GLU A 66 4.42 15.26 -0.92
CA GLU A 66 3.03 15.58 -1.28
C GLU A 66 2.18 14.31 -1.40
N CYS A 67 2.68 13.29 -2.12
CA CYS A 67 1.99 12.02 -2.30
C CYS A 67 1.71 11.30 -0.98
N LEU A 68 2.62 11.40 -0.01
CA LEU A 68 2.49 10.73 1.28
C LEU A 68 1.88 11.61 2.36
N THR A 69 1.53 12.87 2.03
CA THR A 69 1.02 13.87 2.98
C THR A 69 1.93 13.95 4.22
N ALA A 70 3.24 13.99 3.98
CA ALA A 70 4.27 13.90 5.02
C ALA A 70 5.21 15.12 4.98
N ASP A 71 5.83 15.42 6.13
CA ASP A 71 6.82 16.49 6.21
C ASP A 71 8.06 16.20 5.33
N LYS A 72 8.56 17.22 4.64
CA LYS A 72 9.74 17.11 3.76
C LYS A 72 10.99 16.68 4.53
N GLY A 73 11.17 17.15 5.77
CA GLY A 73 12.27 16.75 6.63
C GLY A 73 12.20 15.27 7.00
N GLN A 74 11.01 14.76 7.33
CA GLN A 74 10.78 13.33 7.57
C GLN A 74 11.10 12.50 6.33
N ILE A 75 10.54 12.86 5.16
CA ILE A 75 10.80 12.13 3.92
C ILE A 75 12.29 12.15 3.57
N SER A 76 12.97 13.28 3.72
CA SER A 76 14.41 13.39 3.46
C SER A 76 15.24 12.46 4.36
N ARG A 77 14.90 12.36 5.65
CA ARG A 77 15.55 11.41 6.58
C ARG A 77 15.30 9.97 6.17
N THR A 78 14.07 9.60 5.88
CA THR A 78 13.73 8.23 5.44
C THR A 78 14.41 7.88 4.12
N VAL A 79 14.47 8.81 3.16
CA VAL A 79 15.17 8.57 1.88
C VAL A 79 16.65 8.32 2.12
N ARG A 80 17.30 9.09 3.01
CA ARG A 80 18.70 8.86 3.36
C ARG A 80 18.94 7.48 3.96
N GLU A 81 18.08 7.05 4.89
CA GLU A 81 18.13 5.69 5.45
C GLU A 81 18.01 4.63 4.33
N LEU A 82 17.10 4.82 3.38
CA LEU A 82 16.93 3.90 2.25
C LEU A 82 18.13 3.90 1.28
N GLU A 83 18.80 5.04 1.12
CA GLU A 83 20.06 5.17 0.36
C GLU A 83 21.21 4.44 1.08
N GLU A 84 21.33 4.61 2.40
CA GLU A 84 22.33 3.93 3.25
C GLU A 84 22.14 2.40 3.24
N LEU A 85 20.89 1.94 3.19
CA LEU A 85 20.54 0.52 3.01
C LEU A 85 20.74 0.02 1.57
N GLY A 86 21.15 0.88 0.63
CA GLY A 86 21.35 0.53 -0.78
C GLY A 86 20.07 0.18 -1.53
N LEU A 87 18.89 0.57 -1.01
CA LEU A 87 17.58 0.26 -1.60
C LEU A 87 17.14 1.32 -2.62
N VAL A 88 17.59 2.56 -2.44
CA VAL A 88 17.25 3.71 -3.29
C VAL A 88 18.54 4.41 -3.73
N GLN A 89 18.51 4.98 -4.92
CA GLN A 89 19.55 5.85 -5.46
C GLN A 89 18.96 7.19 -5.87
N ARG A 90 19.84 8.19 -5.91
CA ARG A 90 19.51 9.57 -6.26
C ARG A 90 20.34 10.04 -7.43
N ALA A 91 19.69 10.70 -8.38
CA ALA A 91 20.32 11.36 -9.51
C ALA A 91 19.94 12.84 -9.57
N PRO A 92 20.81 13.73 -10.09
CA PRO A 92 20.43 15.11 -10.38
C PRO A 92 19.21 15.15 -11.31
N ASP A 93 18.30 16.09 -11.06
CA ASP A 93 17.20 16.34 -11.97
C ASP A 93 17.69 17.20 -13.15
N PRO A 94 17.61 16.70 -14.41
CA PRO A 94 18.11 17.43 -15.58
C PRO A 94 17.29 18.69 -15.90
N THR A 95 16.08 18.80 -15.35
CA THR A 95 15.17 19.94 -15.57
C THR A 95 15.27 20.99 -14.47
N ASP A 96 15.70 20.59 -13.27
CA ASP A 96 15.94 21.46 -12.13
C ASP A 96 17.16 20.99 -11.33
N GLY A 97 18.31 21.65 -11.53
CA GLY A 97 19.55 21.29 -10.85
C GLY A 97 19.54 21.43 -9.31
N ARG A 98 18.48 22.02 -8.72
CA ARG A 98 18.29 22.09 -7.26
C ARG A 98 17.51 20.88 -6.71
N SER A 99 16.91 20.11 -7.60
CA SER A 99 16.08 18.95 -7.34
C SER A 99 16.88 17.66 -7.58
N SER A 100 16.42 16.56 -6.99
CA SER A 100 16.99 15.24 -7.24
C SER A 100 15.89 14.22 -7.44
N LEU A 101 16.12 13.31 -8.37
CA LEU A 101 15.23 12.21 -8.71
C LEU A 101 15.66 10.96 -7.95
N LEU A 102 14.68 10.32 -7.32
CA LEU A 102 14.82 9.09 -6.55
C LEU A 102 14.32 7.91 -7.38
N SER A 103 15.04 6.81 -7.33
CA SER A 103 14.68 5.54 -7.96
C SER A 103 15.16 4.38 -7.10
N PRO A 104 14.49 3.23 -7.08
CA PRO A 104 15.03 2.04 -6.45
C PRO A 104 16.31 1.59 -7.17
N THR A 105 17.21 0.97 -6.43
CA THR A 105 18.34 0.25 -7.01
C THR A 105 17.90 -1.15 -7.47
N PRO A 106 18.69 -1.84 -8.32
CA PRO A 106 18.45 -3.25 -8.62
C PRO A 106 18.39 -4.12 -7.35
N HIS A 107 19.27 -3.85 -6.37
CA HIS A 107 19.25 -4.51 -5.07
C HIS A 107 17.92 -4.28 -4.33
N GLY A 108 17.43 -3.04 -4.29
CA GLY A 108 16.16 -2.72 -3.69
C GLY A 108 14.99 -3.48 -4.32
N LEU A 109 14.96 -3.56 -5.66
CA LEU A 109 13.92 -4.30 -6.38
C LEU A 109 13.96 -5.81 -6.06
N GLU A 110 15.15 -6.41 -6.03
CA GLU A 110 15.35 -7.80 -5.65
C GLU A 110 14.85 -8.07 -4.22
N ARG A 111 15.25 -7.24 -3.26
CA ARG A 111 14.80 -7.34 -1.85
C ARG A 111 13.30 -7.18 -1.73
N LEU A 112 12.69 -6.27 -2.49
CA LEU A 112 11.24 -6.09 -2.49
C LEU A 112 10.50 -7.31 -3.05
N ALA A 113 10.98 -7.89 -4.15
CA ALA A 113 10.41 -9.10 -4.72
C ALA A 113 10.49 -10.27 -3.73
N ALA A 114 11.67 -10.51 -3.16
CA ALA A 114 11.88 -11.56 -2.16
C ALA A 114 11.05 -11.37 -0.88
N ALA A 115 10.82 -10.12 -0.47
CA ALA A 115 9.95 -9.81 0.67
C ALA A 115 8.49 -10.18 0.37
N ARG A 116 8.00 -9.83 -0.83
CA ARG A 116 6.60 -10.05 -1.22
C ARG A 116 6.26 -11.49 -1.60
N ALA A 117 7.23 -12.28 -2.03
CA ALA A 117 6.98 -13.60 -2.62
C ALA A 117 6.08 -14.52 -1.76
N PRO A 118 6.19 -14.60 -0.42
CA PRO A 118 5.29 -15.47 0.35
C PRO A 118 3.88 -14.93 0.55
N HIS A 119 3.64 -13.67 0.22
CA HIS A 119 2.32 -13.07 0.19
C HIS A 119 1.74 -12.97 -1.23
N GLU A 120 2.52 -13.37 -2.23
CA GLU A 120 2.05 -13.52 -3.61
C GLU A 120 1.09 -14.72 -3.67
N GLY A 121 0.00 -14.58 -4.43
CA GLY A 121 -1.01 -15.64 -4.55
C GLY A 121 -1.98 -15.79 -3.36
N ILE A 122 -1.68 -15.25 -2.16
CA ILE A 122 -2.53 -15.43 -0.97
C ILE A 122 -4.01 -15.12 -1.23
N LEU A 123 -4.32 -14.03 -1.93
CA LEU A 123 -5.72 -13.68 -2.19
C LEU A 123 -6.36 -14.61 -3.23
N VAL A 124 -5.59 -15.12 -4.19
CA VAL A 124 -6.06 -16.13 -5.14
C VAL A 124 -6.39 -17.42 -4.40
N ASP A 125 -5.48 -17.88 -3.53
CA ASP A 125 -5.67 -19.10 -2.73
C ASP A 125 -6.84 -18.95 -1.75
N ALA A 126 -6.96 -17.79 -1.09
CA ALA A 126 -8.04 -17.52 -0.15
C ALA A 126 -9.43 -17.47 -0.82
N LEU A 127 -9.47 -17.17 -2.12
CA LEU A 127 -10.70 -17.07 -2.91
C LEU A 127 -10.90 -18.28 -3.84
N GLU A 128 -10.05 -19.31 -3.77
CA GLU A 128 -10.06 -20.45 -4.70
C GLU A 128 -11.42 -21.16 -4.73
N GLN A 129 -12.07 -21.27 -3.56
CA GLN A 129 -13.36 -21.94 -3.41
C GLN A 129 -14.56 -21.00 -3.58
N TRP A 130 -14.32 -19.71 -3.82
CA TRP A 130 -15.40 -18.74 -3.97
C TRP A 130 -15.99 -18.80 -5.38
N PRO A 131 -17.32 -18.73 -5.54
CA PRO A 131 -17.95 -18.49 -6.83
C PRO A 131 -17.40 -17.22 -7.49
N LEU A 132 -17.20 -17.27 -8.81
CA LEU A 132 -16.72 -16.12 -9.57
C LEU A 132 -17.66 -14.90 -9.45
N GLU A 133 -18.96 -15.14 -9.27
CA GLU A 133 -19.96 -14.10 -9.06
C GLU A 133 -19.74 -13.33 -7.75
N ASP A 134 -19.37 -14.01 -6.66
CA ASP A 134 -19.11 -13.39 -5.37
C ASP A 134 -17.84 -12.55 -5.41
N ILE A 135 -16.79 -13.04 -6.07
CA ILE A 135 -15.54 -12.28 -6.28
C ILE A 135 -15.82 -11.00 -7.09
N SER A 136 -16.59 -11.13 -8.18
CA SER A 136 -16.95 -10.00 -9.04
C SER A 136 -17.83 -8.99 -8.30
N ASN A 137 -18.78 -9.48 -7.51
CA ASN A 137 -19.67 -8.66 -6.69
C ASN A 137 -18.90 -7.91 -5.61
N LEU A 138 -18.02 -8.58 -4.86
CA LEU A 138 -17.16 -7.95 -3.86
C LEU A 138 -16.27 -6.89 -4.48
N THR A 139 -15.66 -7.18 -5.63
CA THR A 139 -14.82 -6.22 -6.38
C THR A 139 -15.61 -4.96 -6.73
N ARG A 140 -16.83 -5.10 -7.25
CA ARG A 140 -17.74 -3.99 -7.59
C ARG A 140 -18.12 -3.17 -6.35
N LEU A 141 -18.47 -3.83 -5.25
CA LEU A 141 -18.87 -3.17 -4.00
C LEU A 141 -17.71 -2.41 -3.36
N LEU A 142 -16.50 -3.00 -3.33
CA LEU A 142 -15.30 -2.33 -2.85
C LEU A 142 -14.96 -1.12 -3.72
N HIS A 143 -15.08 -1.24 -5.05
CA HIS A 143 -14.84 -0.12 -5.95
C HIS A 143 -15.79 1.05 -5.63
N ALA A 144 -17.10 0.79 -5.60
CA ALA A 144 -18.12 1.78 -5.28
C ALA A 144 -17.86 2.46 -3.92
N LEU A 145 -17.46 1.68 -2.92
CA LEU A 145 -17.11 2.22 -1.61
C LEU A 145 -15.87 3.13 -1.65
N THR A 146 -14.83 2.75 -2.40
CA THR A 146 -13.59 3.55 -2.52
C THR A 146 -13.76 4.79 -3.41
N SER A 147 -14.67 4.77 -4.39
CA SER A 147 -14.99 5.92 -5.24
C SER A 147 -16.05 6.85 -4.64
N GLY A 148 -16.79 6.39 -3.61
CA GLY A 148 -17.92 7.11 -3.03
C GLY A 148 -19.18 7.05 -3.89
N GLU A 149 -19.24 6.11 -4.85
CA GLU A 149 -20.36 5.92 -5.76
C GLU A 149 -21.35 4.89 -5.23
N ARG A 150 -22.58 4.91 -5.75
CA ARG A 150 -23.53 3.82 -5.50
C ARG A 150 -23.22 2.63 -6.42
N PRO A 151 -23.20 1.40 -5.91
CA PRO A 151 -22.97 0.23 -6.75
C PRO A 151 -24.08 0.10 -7.81
N ALA A 152 -23.71 0.04 -9.09
CA ALA A 152 -24.67 -0.25 -10.18
C ALA A 152 -25.17 -1.70 -10.08
N LEU A 153 -26.47 -1.92 -10.29
CA LEU A 153 -27.11 -3.25 -10.23
C LEU A 153 -26.59 -4.20 -11.32
#